data_AF-F1T5H9-F1
#
_entry.id   AF-F1T5H9-F1
#
_cell.length_a   1.000
_cell.length_b   1.000
_cell.length_c   1.000
_cell.angle_alpha   90.00
_cell.angle_beta   90.00
_cell.angle_gamma   90.00
#
_symmetry.space_group_name_H-M   'P 1'
#
loop_
_entity.id
_entity.type
_entity.pdbx_description
1 polymer ?
#
loop_
_entity_poly.entity_id
_entity_poly.type
_entity_poly.pdbx_seq_one_letter_code
_entity_poly.pdbx_strand_id
1 'polypeptide(L)'
;MSYNRKSSQKARKSRNNNLHRDTAHKHAQHVSSPSTTASAAVKFHGVIRNDMVEEQTASAGFVPFTFSTSALLLISSLIGAILVPQVLSICGVSYEVTLVQSLSLCVACALGYGRYFVDTKRGLCRGFFLTVAITYILSSIGLYCLLFMGF
;
A
#
# COMPACT_ATOMS: atom_id res chain seq x y z
N MET A 1 16.31 -42.88 -71.23
CA MET A 1 15.80 -43.21 -69.88
C MET A 1 15.31 -41.94 -69.20
N SER A 2 13.98 -41.77 -69.14
CA SER A 2 13.31 -40.57 -68.62
C SER A 2 13.02 -40.77 -67.13
N TYR A 3 13.94 -40.34 -66.26
CA TYR A 3 13.77 -40.44 -64.81
C TYR A 3 13.41 -39.07 -64.22
N ASN A 4 12.14 -38.96 -63.84
CA ASN A 4 11.66 -38.31 -62.63
C ASN A 4 11.78 -36.76 -62.51
N ARG A 5 11.22 -36.01 -63.47
CA ARG A 5 10.91 -34.57 -63.29
C ARG A 5 9.83 -34.29 -62.23
N LYS A 6 9.07 -35.30 -61.76
CA LYS A 6 7.92 -35.13 -60.87
C LYS A 6 8.31 -34.93 -59.40
N SER A 7 9.44 -35.49 -58.94
CA SER A 7 9.89 -35.34 -57.54
C SER A 7 10.41 -33.93 -57.24
N SER A 8 11.20 -33.34 -58.15
CA SER A 8 11.77 -32.00 -57.96
C SER A 8 10.72 -30.88 -57.97
N GLN A 9 9.59 -31.07 -58.67
CA GLN A 9 8.50 -30.10 -58.62
C GLN A 9 7.69 -30.15 -57.31
N LYS A 10 7.51 -31.35 -56.72
CA LYS A 10 6.84 -31.47 -55.42
C LYS A 10 7.64 -30.81 -54.29
N ALA A 11 8.97 -30.98 -54.29
CA ALA A 11 9.84 -30.35 -53.30
C ALA A 11 9.87 -28.81 -53.42
N ARG A 12 9.88 -28.28 -54.66
CA ARG A 12 9.78 -26.82 -54.90
C ARG A 12 8.43 -26.24 -54.46
N LYS A 13 7.33 -26.96 -54.68
CA LYS A 13 5.97 -26.49 -54.30
C LYS A 13 5.78 -26.45 -52.78
N SER A 14 6.31 -27.44 -52.06
CA SER A 14 6.25 -27.47 -50.59
C SER A 14 7.07 -26.33 -49.94
N ARG A 15 8.24 -26.01 -50.49
CA ARG A 15 9.08 -24.91 -49.97
C ARG A 15 8.43 -23.53 -50.13
N ASN A 16 7.73 -23.30 -51.25
CA ASN A 16 7.06 -22.02 -51.50
C ASN A 16 5.84 -21.79 -50.59
N ASN A 17 5.08 -22.86 -50.28
CA ASN A 17 3.95 -22.77 -49.36
C ASN A 17 4.35 -22.39 -47.93
N ASN A 18 5.51 -22.85 -47.46
CA ASN A 18 6.00 -22.52 -46.12
C ASN A 18 6.50 -21.08 -46.02
N LEU A 19 7.16 -20.57 -47.08
CA LEU A 19 7.63 -19.18 -47.12
C LEU A 19 6.47 -18.17 -47.11
N HIS A 20 5.37 -18.46 -47.82
CA HIS A 20 4.15 -17.65 -47.79
C HIS A 20 3.46 -17.67 -46.42
N ARG A 21 3.50 -18.80 -45.71
CA ARG A 21 2.94 -18.93 -44.35
C ARG A 21 3.74 -18.12 -43.32
N ASP A 22 5.07 -18.12 -43.40
CA ASP A 22 5.92 -17.36 -42.48
C ASP A 22 5.83 -15.85 -42.71
N THR A 23 5.59 -15.42 -43.96
CA THR A 23 5.41 -14.01 -44.31
C THR A 23 4.03 -13.50 -43.84
N ALA A 24 3.00 -14.35 -43.90
CA ALA A 24 1.66 -14.05 -43.37
C ALA A 24 1.64 -13.94 -41.84
N HIS A 25 2.37 -14.80 -41.11
CA HIS A 25 2.46 -14.71 -39.65
C HIS A 25 3.27 -13.49 -39.17
N LYS A 26 4.34 -13.09 -39.89
CA LYS A 26 5.09 -11.86 -39.57
C LYS A 26 4.29 -10.58 -39.84
N HIS A 27 3.38 -10.57 -40.81
CA HIS A 27 2.49 -9.43 -41.01
C HIS A 27 1.29 -9.38 -40.05
N ALA A 28 0.81 -10.53 -39.56
CA ALA A 28 -0.24 -10.56 -38.54
C ALA A 28 0.25 -10.17 -37.13
N GLN A 29 1.56 -10.22 -36.86
CA GLN A 29 2.12 -9.81 -35.55
C GLN A 29 2.59 -8.35 -35.49
N HIS A 30 2.64 -7.63 -36.61
CA HIS A 30 3.20 -6.27 -36.66
C HIS A 30 2.23 -5.17 -37.12
N VAL A 31 0.93 -5.50 -37.26
CA VAL A 31 -0.11 -4.53 -37.60
C VAL A 31 -1.33 -4.78 -36.72
N SER A 32 -1.46 -3.93 -35.68
CA SER A 32 -2.64 -3.67 -34.82
C SER A 32 -2.46 -3.92 -33.31
N SER A 33 -1.43 -3.33 -32.72
CA SER A 33 -1.63 -2.40 -31.61
C SER A 33 -1.21 -1.03 -32.16
N PRO A 34 -2.10 -0.03 -32.21
CA PRO A 34 -2.61 0.58 -30.99
C PRO A 34 -4.10 0.92 -31.03
N SER A 35 -4.62 1.30 -29.87
CA SER A 35 -5.84 2.10 -29.67
C SER A 35 -7.22 1.41 -29.77
N THR A 36 -7.81 1.28 -28.57
CA THR A 36 -9.11 1.89 -28.24
C THR A 36 -10.38 1.30 -28.86
N THR A 37 -11.08 0.46 -28.11
CA THR A 37 -12.53 0.57 -27.84
C THR A 37 -12.90 -0.40 -26.71
N ALA A 38 -13.12 0.13 -25.51
CA ALA A 38 -14.46 0.32 -24.97
C ALA A 38 -14.97 -0.86 -24.10
N SER A 39 -14.38 -0.99 -22.91
CA SER A 39 -15.20 -0.89 -21.70
C SER A 39 -14.80 0.39 -20.99
N ALA A 40 -15.20 1.50 -21.62
CA ALA A 40 -15.20 2.81 -20.98
C ALA A 40 -16.46 2.91 -20.11
N ALA A 41 -16.32 3.62 -18.99
CA ALA A 41 -17.32 3.92 -17.97
C ALA A 41 -17.66 2.73 -17.06
N VAL A 42 -17.08 2.64 -15.86
CA VAL A 42 -17.27 3.68 -14.85
C VAL A 42 -15.96 4.20 -14.29
N LYS A 43 -15.73 5.47 -14.59
CA LYS A 43 -14.89 6.41 -13.85
C LYS A 43 -15.45 6.50 -12.42
N PHE A 44 -15.04 5.60 -11.53
CA PHE A 44 -15.18 5.86 -10.10
C PHE A 44 -14.02 6.74 -9.66
N HIS A 45 -14.16 8.01 -10.00
CA HIS A 45 -13.37 9.10 -9.45
C HIS A 45 -13.65 9.10 -7.94
N GLY A 46 -12.73 8.57 -7.14
CA GLY A 46 -12.81 8.61 -5.67
C GLY A 46 -12.96 7.28 -4.93
N VAL A 47 -12.98 6.12 -5.62
CA VAL A 47 -12.96 4.82 -4.91
C VAL A 47 -11.69 4.07 -5.28
N ILE A 48 -10.67 4.19 -4.44
CA ILE A 48 -9.45 3.39 -4.53
C ILE A 48 -9.86 1.94 -4.37
N ARG A 49 -9.64 1.17 -5.44
CA ARG A 49 -9.98 -0.25 -5.51
C ARG A 49 -8.85 -1.03 -4.80
N ASN A 50 -9.17 -2.00 -3.95
CA ASN A 50 -8.19 -2.67 -3.06
C ASN A 50 -7.01 -3.33 -3.81
N ASP A 51 -7.23 -3.69 -5.08
CA ASP A 51 -6.23 -4.20 -6.02
C ASP A 51 -5.14 -3.16 -6.37
N MET A 52 -5.46 -1.87 -6.35
CA MET A 52 -4.48 -0.80 -6.59
C MET A 52 -3.66 -0.48 -5.33
N VAL A 53 -4.17 -0.81 -4.14
CA VAL A 53 -3.47 -0.55 -2.86
C VAL A 53 -2.23 -1.41 -2.73
N GLU A 54 -2.26 -2.67 -3.19
CA GLU A 54 -1.07 -3.52 -3.20
C GLU A 54 -0.01 -3.01 -4.16
N GLU A 55 -0.40 -2.56 -5.36
CA GLU A 55 0.52 -2.00 -6.36
C GLU A 55 1.08 -0.63 -5.91
N GLN A 56 0.27 0.18 -5.22
CA GLN A 56 0.71 1.42 -4.59
C GLN A 56 1.62 1.18 -3.38
N THR A 57 1.37 0.14 -2.58
CA THR A 57 2.25 -0.21 -1.45
C THR A 57 3.59 -0.74 -1.96
N ALA A 58 3.59 -1.49 -3.07
CA ALA A 58 4.81 -1.98 -3.72
C ALA A 58 5.62 -0.85 -4.38
N SER A 59 4.95 0.14 -4.99
CA SER A 59 5.63 1.26 -5.66
C SER A 59 6.01 2.40 -4.70
N ALA A 60 5.21 2.67 -3.67
CA ALA A 60 5.45 3.75 -2.71
C ALA A 60 6.29 3.32 -1.51
N GLY A 61 6.47 2.00 -1.28
CA GLY A 61 7.21 1.46 -0.15
C GLY A 61 6.57 1.72 1.23
N PHE A 62 5.37 2.32 1.25
CA PHE A 62 4.65 2.66 2.47
C PHE A 62 3.18 2.26 2.34
N VAL A 63 2.64 1.72 3.42
CA VAL A 63 1.25 1.26 3.48
C VAL A 63 0.33 2.48 3.67
N PRO A 64 -0.72 2.65 2.85
CA PRO A 64 -1.60 3.80 2.97
C PRO A 64 -2.36 3.79 4.30
N PHE A 65 -2.60 4.99 4.83
CA PHE A 65 -3.31 5.17 6.09
C PHE A 65 -4.77 4.77 5.94
N THR A 66 -5.10 3.56 6.38
CA THR A 66 -6.45 2.99 6.27
C THR A 66 -7.40 3.65 7.27
N PHE A 67 -8.70 3.72 6.92
CA PHE A 67 -9.76 4.23 7.79
C PHE A 67 -9.81 3.53 9.16
N SER A 68 -9.48 2.25 9.22
CA SER A 68 -9.38 1.50 10.47
C SER A 68 -8.32 2.08 11.41
N THR A 69 -7.16 2.48 10.88
CA THR A 69 -6.08 3.06 11.69
C THR A 69 -6.44 4.46 12.17
N SER A 70 -7.12 5.28 11.35
CA SER A 70 -7.59 6.60 11.77
C SER A 70 -8.66 6.52 12.86
N ALA A 71 -9.62 5.59 12.73
CA ALA A 71 -10.64 5.34 13.75
C ALA A 71 -10.02 4.86 15.08
N LEU A 72 -9.06 3.94 15.01
CA LEU A 72 -8.32 3.48 16.20
C LEU A 72 -7.56 4.63 16.88
N LEU A 73 -6.92 5.50 16.10
CA LEU A 73 -6.22 6.67 16.64
C LEU A 73 -7.17 7.65 17.31
N LEU A 74 -8.33 7.90 16.72
CA LEU A 74 -9.33 8.79 17.28
C LEU A 74 -9.82 8.25 18.63
N ILE A 75 -10.24 6.98 18.68
CA ILE A 75 -10.74 6.33 19.89
C ILE A 75 -9.65 6.32 20.97
N SER A 76 -8.43 5.94 20.60
CA SER A 76 -7.30 5.90 21.53
C SER A 76 -6.95 7.30 22.05
N SER A 77 -6.92 8.32 21.19
CA SER A 77 -6.64 9.70 21.59
C SER A 77 -7.70 10.20 22.58
N LEU A 78 -8.98 9.92 22.32
CA LEU A 78 -10.07 10.33 23.18
C LEU A 78 -9.98 9.65 24.57
N ILE A 79 -9.65 8.35 24.59
CA ILE A 79 -9.43 7.61 25.84
C ILE A 79 -8.20 8.13 26.58
N GLY A 80 -7.09 8.40 25.88
CA GLY A 80 -5.85 8.92 26.44
C GLY A 80 -5.99 10.32 27.04
N ALA A 81 -6.85 11.15 26.47
CA ALA A 81 -7.13 12.51 26.92
C ALA A 81 -8.14 12.58 28.08
N ILE A 82 -9.12 11.66 28.14
CA ILE A 82 -10.21 11.73 29.13
C ILE A 82 -9.97 10.75 30.27
N LEU A 83 -9.71 9.48 29.98
CA LEU A 83 -9.72 8.43 30.99
C LEU A 83 -8.49 8.50 31.89
N VAL A 84 -7.31 8.71 31.30
CA VAL A 84 -6.03 8.65 32.03
C VAL A 84 -5.83 9.83 32.98
N PRO A 85 -6.11 11.09 32.60
CA PRO A 85 -5.94 12.22 33.50
C PRO A 85 -6.91 12.21 34.67
N GLN A 86 -8.12 11.67 34.48
CA GLN A 86 -9.09 11.52 35.57
C GLN A 86 -8.59 10.53 36.63
N VAL A 87 -8.00 9.41 36.21
CA VAL A 87 -7.41 8.43 37.14
C VAL A 87 -6.19 9.01 37.85
N LEU A 88 -5.31 9.73 37.15
CA LEU A 88 -4.10 10.31 37.75
C LEU A 88 -4.39 11.56 38.60
N SER A 89 -5.49 12.27 38.34
CA SER A 89 -5.93 13.38 39.20
C SER A 89 -6.26 12.91 40.62
N ILE A 90 -6.69 11.65 40.79
CA ILE A 90 -6.93 11.05 42.11
C ILE A 90 -5.61 10.86 42.87
N CYS A 91 -4.48 10.66 42.16
CA CYS A 91 -3.15 10.53 42.75
C CYS A 91 -2.46 11.88 43.05
N GLY A 92 -3.11 13.02 42.78
CA GLY A 92 -2.55 14.35 43.08
C GLY A 92 -1.37 14.77 42.20
N VAL A 93 -1.20 14.15 41.03
CA VAL A 93 -0.17 14.51 40.04
C VAL A 93 -0.63 15.71 39.21
N SER A 94 0.30 16.59 38.83
CA SER A 94 0.02 17.72 37.95
C SER A 94 -0.66 17.28 36.65
N TYR A 95 -1.82 17.90 36.37
CA TYR A 95 -2.69 17.54 35.25
C TYR A 95 -2.00 17.69 33.88
N GLU A 96 -1.18 18.74 33.71
CA GLU A 96 -0.50 19.04 32.45
C GLU A 96 0.53 17.98 32.06
N VAL A 97 1.42 17.61 32.98
CA VAL A 97 2.44 16.57 32.74
C VAL A 97 1.77 15.22 32.49
N THR A 98 0.71 14.93 33.25
CA THR A 98 -0.10 13.73 33.09
C THR A 98 -0.73 13.65 31.70
N LEU A 99 -1.32 14.74 31.23
CA LEU A 99 -1.94 14.83 29.91
C LEU A 99 -0.92 14.59 28.79
N VAL A 100 0.25 15.24 28.87
CA VAL A 100 1.30 15.08 27.87
C VAL A 100 1.72 13.62 27.80
N GLN A 101 1.94 12.99 28.95
CA GLN A 101 2.39 11.60 29.00
C GLN A 101 1.31 10.61 28.56
N SER A 102 0.06 10.78 29.01
CA SER A 102 -1.03 9.88 28.66
C SER A 102 -1.36 9.95 27.18
N LEU A 103 -1.43 11.15 26.61
CA LEU A 103 -1.80 11.36 25.22
C LEU A 103 -0.71 10.87 24.28
N SER A 104 0.56 11.18 24.57
CA SER A 104 1.70 10.67 23.78
C SER A 104 1.80 9.15 23.84
N LEU A 105 1.54 8.53 25.00
CA LEU A 105 1.55 7.07 25.12
C LEU A 105 0.41 6.45 24.31
N CYS A 106 -0.80 7.00 24.38
CA CYS A 106 -1.95 6.49 23.63
C CYS A 106 -1.74 6.60 22.12
N VAL A 107 -1.26 7.75 21.63
CA VAL A 107 -0.96 7.97 20.21
C VAL A 107 0.11 7.01 19.71
N ALA A 108 1.19 6.82 20.49
CA ALA A 108 2.25 5.88 20.14
C ALA A 108 1.76 4.43 20.07
N CYS A 109 0.97 3.99 21.05
CA CYS A 109 0.36 2.66 21.05
C CYS A 109 -0.59 2.47 19.86
N ALA A 110 -1.44 3.44 19.56
CA ALA A 110 -2.38 3.37 18.45
C ALA A 110 -1.66 3.33 17.09
N LEU A 111 -0.59 4.12 16.90
CA LEU A 111 0.22 4.08 15.68
C LEU A 111 0.97 2.76 15.53
N GLY A 112 1.58 2.25 16.61
CA GLY A 112 2.23 0.95 16.60
C GLY A 112 1.23 -0.17 16.27
N TYR A 113 0.05 -0.13 16.90
CA TYR A 113 -0.99 -1.15 16.72
C TYR A 113 -1.57 -1.11 15.31
N GLY A 114 -1.89 0.07 14.79
CA GLY A 114 -2.29 0.25 13.39
C GLY A 114 -1.26 -0.33 12.43
N ARG A 115 0.01 0.03 12.58
CA ARG A 115 1.05 -0.36 11.64
C ARG A 115 1.39 -1.85 11.65
N TYR A 116 1.41 -2.51 12.81
CA TYR A 116 1.83 -3.91 12.91
C TYR A 116 0.67 -4.91 12.89
N PHE A 117 -0.49 -4.55 13.45
CA PHE A 117 -1.67 -5.43 13.47
C PHE A 117 -2.62 -5.18 12.30
N VAL A 118 -2.90 -3.93 11.95
CA VAL A 118 -3.86 -3.62 10.87
C VAL A 118 -3.20 -3.80 9.50
N ASP A 119 -2.03 -3.20 9.30
CA ASP A 119 -1.38 -3.19 7.98
C ASP A 119 -0.59 -4.47 7.68
N THR A 120 0.14 -4.98 8.67
CA THR A 120 1.22 -5.95 8.39
C THR A 120 0.93 -7.37 8.91
N LYS A 121 -0.09 -7.55 9.77
CA LYS A 121 -0.44 -8.82 10.46
C LYS A 121 0.78 -9.61 11.02
N ARG A 122 1.91 -8.95 11.27
CA ARG A 122 3.16 -9.59 11.75
C ARG A 122 3.17 -9.80 13.27
N GLY A 123 2.22 -9.19 13.98
CA GLY A 123 2.09 -9.30 15.44
C GLY A 123 3.12 -8.46 16.23
N LEU A 124 3.33 -8.83 17.49
CA LEU A 124 4.24 -8.18 18.44
C LEU A 124 5.71 -8.54 18.16
N CYS A 125 6.34 -7.82 17.22
CA CYS A 125 7.76 -7.96 16.90
C CYS A 125 8.63 -6.93 17.63
N ARG A 126 9.95 -7.15 17.69
CA ARG A 126 10.92 -6.13 18.20
C ARG A 126 10.79 -4.77 17.49
N GLY A 127 10.50 -4.79 16.19
CA GLY A 127 10.24 -3.57 15.42
C GLY A 127 9.03 -2.77 15.92
N PHE A 128 7.98 -3.45 16.41
CA PHE A 128 6.80 -2.78 16.98
C PHE A 128 7.20 -1.92 18.18
N PHE A 129 7.90 -2.52 19.15
CA PHE A 129 8.35 -1.78 20.33
C PHE A 129 9.27 -0.62 19.97
N LEU A 130 10.15 -0.78 18.97
CA LEU A 130 11.01 0.29 18.49
C LEU A 130 10.20 1.43 17.87
N THR A 131 9.22 1.13 17.01
CA THR A 131 8.36 2.16 16.42
C THR A 131 7.52 2.88 17.48
N VAL A 132 6.93 2.16 18.43
CA VAL A 132 6.18 2.74 19.55
C VAL A 132 7.07 3.66 20.38
N ALA A 133 8.29 3.22 20.72
CA ALA A 133 9.23 4.02 21.51
C ALA A 133 9.63 5.31 20.79
N ILE A 134 9.98 5.24 19.51
CA ILE A 134 10.37 6.42 18.71
C ILE A 134 9.19 7.39 18.59
N THR A 135 8.01 6.89 18.24
CA THR A 135 6.80 7.71 18.10
C THR A 135 6.40 8.35 19.42
N TYR A 136 6.53 7.62 20.54
CA TYR A 136 6.28 8.15 21.88
C TYR A 136 7.22 9.29 22.23
N ILE A 137 8.53 9.14 21.99
CA ILE A 137 9.51 10.21 22.24
C ILE A 137 9.20 11.45 21.39
N LEU A 138 8.96 11.27 20.09
CA LEU A 138 8.62 12.38 19.20
C LEU A 138 7.34 13.09 19.61
N SER A 139 6.28 12.33 19.92
CA SER A 139 5.01 12.89 20.35
C SER A 139 5.14 13.59 21.70
N SER A 140 5.88 13.03 22.64
CA SER A 140 6.09 13.62 23.97
C SER A 140 6.84 14.94 23.87
N ILE A 141 7.90 15.01 23.07
CA ILE A 141 8.62 16.26 22.81
C ILE A 141 7.70 17.27 22.12
N GLY A 142 6.94 16.85 21.11
CA GLY A 142 6.00 17.72 20.39
C GLY A 142 4.93 18.32 21.30
N LEU A 143 4.27 17.50 22.12
CA LEU A 143 3.26 17.97 23.08
C LEU A 143 3.88 18.83 24.19
N TYR A 144 5.06 18.48 24.67
CA TYR A 144 5.77 19.28 25.66
C TYR A 144 6.09 20.67 25.11
N CYS A 145 6.65 20.76 23.89
CA CYS A 145 6.89 22.04 23.23
C CYS A 145 5.58 22.81 22.99
N LEU A 146 4.51 22.16 22.55
CA LEU A 146 3.24 22.82 22.29
C LEU A 146 2.60 23.38 23.56
N LEU A 147 2.62 22.62 24.66
CA LEU A 147 1.92 22.97 25.90
C LEU A 147 2.71 23.96 26.76
N PHE A 148 4.04 23.80 26.85
CA PHE A 148 4.89 24.65 27.70
C PHE A 148 5.54 25.81 26.96
N MET A 149 5.87 25.63 25.68
CA MET A 149 6.49 26.69 24.88
C MET A 149 5.45 27.54 24.15
N GLY A 150 4.17 27.10 24.14
CA GLY A 150 3.02 27.91 23.72
C GLY A 150 3.20 28.52 22.33
N PHE A 151 3.61 27.70 21.36
CA PHE A 151 3.83 28.15 19.98
C PHE A 151 2.61 28.88 19.40
#